data_AF-A0A7V8GJW9-F1
#
_entry.id   AF-A0A7V8GJW9-F1
#
_cell.length_a   1.000
_cell.length_b   1.000
_cell.length_c   1.000
_cell.angle_alpha   90.00
_cell.angle_beta   90.00
_cell.angle_gamma   90.00
#
_symmetry.space_group_name_H-M   'P 1'
#
loop_
_entity.id
_entity.type
_entity.pdbx_description
1 polymer ?
#
loop_
_entity_poly.entity_id
_entity_poly.type
_entity_poly.pdbx_seq_one_letter_code
_entity_poly.pdbx_strand_id
1 'polypeptide(L)'
;GCRTLAEVFNRRFAHRRVSVGKSFVATVLRQSGAEVVRLRREYKHRMPRPIPCNRTWRLDLTGKADLSGRQPMILGLVDHGARACLRLSDLADKRSATILRELCSAFRRLGPPARIRVDNEACFNSLLMKAALATLGIALQTTQPHCPWQNGRIERFFGKLKRHLDRIAIVDGDDLRHKLVEFRCW
;
A
#
# COMPACT_ATOMS: atom_id res chain seq x y z
N GLY A 1 -11.21 -0.53 -17.40
CA GLY A 1 -11.89 -0.49 -18.71
C GLY A 1 -12.39 0.92 -19.02
N CYS A 2 -13.08 1.13 -20.14
CA CYS A 2 -13.57 2.46 -20.55
C CYS A 2 -14.46 3.14 -19.49
N ARG A 3 -15.27 2.36 -18.77
CA ARG A 3 -16.09 2.84 -17.64
C ARG A 3 -15.22 3.46 -16.53
N THR A 4 -14.22 2.71 -16.05
CA THR A 4 -13.28 3.18 -15.02
C THR A 4 -12.54 4.45 -15.44
N LEU A 5 -12.13 4.54 -16.70
CA LEU A 5 -11.44 5.72 -17.22
C LEU A 5 -12.35 6.95 -17.24
N ALA A 6 -13.61 6.79 -17.65
CA ALA A 6 -14.61 7.85 -17.60
C ALA A 6 -14.86 8.32 -16.16
N GLU A 7 -15.05 7.39 -15.21
CA GLU A 7 -15.24 7.71 -13.79
C GLU A 7 -14.05 8.48 -13.20
N VAL A 8 -12.82 8.03 -13.48
CA VAL A 8 -11.60 8.70 -13.01
C VAL A 8 -11.46 10.10 -13.63
N PHE A 9 -11.73 10.25 -14.93
CA PHE A 9 -11.71 11.55 -15.60
C PHE A 9 -12.74 12.50 -14.97
N ASN A 10 -14.00 12.07 -14.89
CA ASN A 10 -15.10 12.89 -14.39
C ASN A 10 -14.83 13.34 -12.95
N ARG A 11 -14.29 12.46 -12.11
CA ARG A 11 -13.92 12.83 -10.74
C ARG A 11 -12.77 13.83 -10.71
N ARG A 12 -11.71 13.61 -11.49
CA ARG A 12 -10.53 14.49 -11.50
C ARG A 12 -10.85 15.89 -12.02
N PHE A 13 -11.74 15.99 -12.99
CA PHE A 13 -12.09 17.24 -13.66
C PHE A 13 -13.46 17.79 -13.27
N ALA A 14 -14.09 17.26 -12.21
CA ALA A 14 -15.37 17.75 -11.68
C ALA A 14 -15.33 19.26 -11.37
N HIS A 15 -14.21 19.75 -10.82
CA HIS A 15 -13.99 21.18 -10.53
C HIS A 15 -14.03 22.07 -11.78
N ARG A 16 -13.76 21.50 -12.97
CA ARG A 16 -13.86 22.20 -14.25
C ARG A 16 -15.22 22.06 -14.92
N ARG A 17 -16.17 21.37 -14.29
CA ARG A 17 -17.51 21.07 -14.82
C ARG A 17 -17.48 20.35 -16.18
N VAL A 18 -16.46 19.51 -16.40
CA VAL A 18 -16.35 18.68 -17.62
C VAL A 18 -16.57 17.22 -17.24
N SER A 19 -17.30 16.49 -18.08
CA SER A 19 -17.50 15.05 -17.96
C SER A 19 -17.44 14.35 -19.33
N VAL A 20 -17.15 13.05 -19.31
CA VAL A 20 -17.10 12.17 -20.47
C VAL A 20 -17.87 10.88 -20.20
N GLY A 21 -18.48 10.33 -21.24
CA GLY A 21 -19.15 9.04 -21.21
C GLY A 21 -18.23 7.86 -21.56
N LYS A 22 -18.60 6.64 -21.16
CA LYS A 22 -17.84 5.41 -21.50
C LYS A 22 -17.65 5.22 -23.01
N SER A 23 -18.64 5.62 -23.82
CA SER A 23 -18.60 5.49 -25.28
C SER A 23 -17.63 6.49 -25.90
N PHE A 24 -17.60 7.72 -25.39
CA PHE A 24 -16.62 8.73 -25.79
C PHE A 24 -15.20 8.25 -25.53
N VAL A 25 -14.94 7.72 -24.32
CA VAL A 25 -13.64 7.13 -23.96
C VAL A 25 -13.26 5.98 -24.91
N ALA A 26 -14.21 5.10 -25.25
CA ALA A 26 -13.95 4.01 -26.19
C ALA A 26 -13.59 4.51 -27.60
N THR A 27 -14.26 5.56 -28.08
CA THR A 27 -13.94 6.18 -29.37
C THR A 27 -12.56 6.82 -29.37
N VAL A 28 -12.23 7.62 -28.35
CA VAL A 28 -10.90 8.24 -28.21
C VAL A 28 -9.80 7.18 -28.14
N LEU A 29 -9.99 6.11 -27.36
CA LEU A 29 -9.00 5.03 -27.28
C LEU A 29 -8.78 4.29 -28.61
N ARG A 30 -9.83 4.15 -29.43
CA ARG A 30 -9.73 3.54 -30.77
C ARG A 30 -8.99 4.47 -31.74
N GLN A 31 -9.31 5.76 -31.73
CA GLN A 31 -8.71 6.76 -32.61
C GLN A 31 -7.25 7.05 -32.26
N SER A 32 -6.91 7.04 -30.97
CA SER A 32 -5.56 7.35 -30.46
C SER A 32 -4.74 6.11 -30.12
N GLY A 33 -5.05 4.94 -30.69
CA GLY A 33 -4.45 3.66 -30.29
C GLY A 33 -2.91 3.65 -30.33
N ALA A 34 -2.31 4.17 -31.41
CA ALA A 34 -0.86 4.26 -31.56
C ALA A 34 -0.22 5.17 -30.49
N GLU A 35 -0.83 6.32 -30.20
CA GLU A 35 -0.36 7.23 -29.17
C GLU A 35 -0.50 6.64 -27.77
N VAL A 36 -1.59 5.96 -27.47
CA VAL A 36 -1.77 5.26 -26.18
C VAL A 36 -0.68 4.20 -25.98
N VAL A 37 -0.31 3.46 -27.03
CA VAL A 37 0.80 2.49 -26.97
C VAL A 37 2.14 3.20 -26.74
N ARG A 38 2.42 4.30 -27.46
CA ARG A 38 3.63 5.12 -27.28
C ARG A 38 3.74 5.62 -25.84
N LEU A 39 2.70 6.28 -25.33
CA LEU A 39 2.64 6.80 -23.97
C LEU A 39 2.80 5.69 -22.94
N ARG A 40 2.18 4.51 -23.13
CA ARG A 40 2.37 3.36 -22.23
C ARG A 40 3.83 2.90 -22.17
N ARG A 41 4.53 2.84 -23.31
CA ARG A 41 5.96 2.51 -23.36
C ARG A 41 6.78 3.57 -22.65
N GLU A 42 6.55 4.84 -22.96
CA GLU A 42 7.22 5.97 -22.32
C GLU A 42 7.04 5.96 -20.80
N TYR A 43 5.81 5.81 -20.32
CA TYR A 43 5.51 5.70 -18.88
C TYR A 43 6.13 4.46 -18.23
N LYS A 44 6.25 3.34 -18.94
CA LYS A 44 6.90 2.12 -18.45
C LYS A 44 8.41 2.32 -18.24
N HIS A 45 9.05 3.06 -19.12
CA HIS A 45 10.50 3.31 -19.08
C HIS A 45 10.89 4.57 -18.31
N ARG A 46 9.92 5.42 -17.96
CA ARG A 46 10.17 6.62 -17.16
C ARG A 46 10.76 6.24 -15.81
N MET A 47 12.00 6.66 -15.57
CA MET A 47 12.64 6.50 -14.27
C MET A 47 11.85 7.29 -13.22
N PRO A 48 11.36 6.63 -12.15
CA PRO A 48 10.74 7.35 -11.05
C PRO A 48 11.75 8.29 -10.42
N ARG A 49 11.33 9.52 -10.10
CA ARG A 49 12.19 10.44 -9.35
C ARG A 49 12.66 9.77 -8.06
N PRO A 50 13.93 9.95 -7.65
CA PRO A 50 14.40 9.45 -6.37
C PRO A 50 13.58 10.10 -5.25
N ILE A 51 13.09 9.28 -4.34
CA ILE A 51 12.35 9.72 -3.16
C ILE A 51 13.25 9.44 -1.98
N PRO A 52 13.46 10.42 -1.07
CA PRO A 52 14.32 10.21 0.08
C PRO A 52 13.88 9.01 0.90
N CYS A 53 14.85 8.17 1.30
CA CYS A 53 14.65 7.10 2.28
C CYS A 53 14.18 7.69 3.61
N ASN A 54 13.44 6.90 4.39
CA ASN A 54 12.90 7.26 5.69
C ASN A 54 12.01 8.52 5.71
N ARG A 55 11.51 8.97 4.56
CA ARG A 55 10.64 10.16 4.47
C ARG A 55 9.17 9.82 4.57
N THR A 56 8.76 8.75 3.90
CA THR A 56 7.37 8.29 3.91
C THR A 56 7.38 6.78 4.06
N TRP A 57 6.82 6.29 5.17
CA TRP A 57 6.53 4.88 5.34
C TRP A 57 5.09 4.59 4.93
N ARG A 58 4.86 3.36 4.48
CA ARG A 58 3.54 2.87 4.15
C ARG A 58 3.22 1.64 4.96
N LEU A 59 2.02 1.64 5.53
CA LEU A 59 1.46 0.54 6.30
C LEU A 59 0.29 -0.05 5.53
N ASP A 60 0.13 -1.35 5.67
CA ASP A 60 -1.01 -2.10 5.17
C ASP A 60 -1.19 -3.36 6.01
N LEU A 61 -2.42 -3.87 6.07
CA LEU A 61 -2.71 -5.15 6.69
C LEU A 61 -3.02 -6.16 5.61
N THR A 62 -2.52 -7.37 5.81
CA THR A 62 -2.87 -8.49 4.97
C THR A 62 -3.08 -9.73 5.82
N GLY A 63 -3.75 -10.73 5.28
CA GLY A 63 -3.92 -11.99 5.96
C GLY A 63 -4.01 -13.11 4.95
N LYS A 64 -3.68 -14.30 5.40
CA LYS A 64 -3.84 -15.53 4.64
C LYS A 64 -4.22 -16.63 5.61
N ALA A 65 -5.21 -17.45 5.26
CA ALA A 65 -5.53 -18.66 6.02
C ALA A 65 -4.33 -19.62 6.06
N ASP A 66 -4.00 -20.11 7.25
CA ASP A 66 -3.09 -21.22 7.45
C ASP A 66 -3.84 -22.58 7.28
N LEU A 67 -3.09 -23.68 7.41
CA LEU A 67 -3.65 -25.03 7.26
C LEU A 67 -4.69 -25.38 8.35
N SER A 68 -4.67 -24.67 9.47
CA SER A 68 -5.64 -24.83 10.57
C SER A 68 -6.92 -24.00 10.36
N GLY A 69 -6.98 -23.17 9.31
CA GLY A 69 -8.09 -22.28 9.02
C GLY A 69 -8.03 -20.94 9.78
N ARG A 70 -7.02 -20.71 10.63
CA ARG A 70 -6.77 -19.40 11.24
C ARG A 70 -6.26 -18.44 10.16
N GLN A 71 -6.73 -17.21 10.17
CA GLN A 71 -6.27 -16.14 9.28
C GLN A 71 -5.38 -15.15 10.07
N PRO A 72 -4.07 -15.40 10.19
CA PRO A 72 -3.13 -14.45 10.78
C PRO A 72 -3.22 -13.08 10.11
N MET A 73 -3.06 -12.04 10.92
CA MET A 73 -3.12 -10.66 10.50
C MET A 73 -1.71 -10.10 10.41
N ILE A 74 -1.20 -10.00 9.21
CA ILE A 74 0.16 -9.57 8.94
C ILE A 74 0.17 -8.07 8.67
N LEU A 75 0.86 -7.31 9.54
CA LEU A 75 1.22 -5.92 9.30
C LEU A 75 2.47 -5.86 8.42
N GLY A 76 2.38 -5.12 7.31
CA GLY A 76 3.55 -4.78 6.51
C GLY A 76 3.89 -3.31 6.57
N LEU A 77 5.16 -3.03 6.80
CA LEU A 77 5.75 -1.69 6.81
C LEU A 77 6.79 -1.58 5.70
N VAL A 78 6.61 -0.62 4.80
CA VAL A 78 7.47 -0.45 3.62
C VAL A 78 7.92 1.01 3.49
N ASP A 79 9.21 1.21 3.22
CA ASP A 79 9.74 2.53 2.90
C ASP A 79 9.43 2.89 1.44
N HIS A 80 8.81 4.05 1.23
CA HIS A 80 8.43 4.47 -0.12
C HIS A 80 9.62 4.89 -1.00
N GLY A 81 10.69 5.40 -0.39
CA GLY A 81 11.92 5.85 -1.04
C GLY A 81 12.85 4.68 -1.38
N ALA A 82 13.27 3.94 -0.36
CA ALA A 82 14.16 2.79 -0.50
C ALA A 82 13.50 1.60 -1.20
N ARG A 83 12.15 1.56 -1.22
CA ARG A 83 11.36 0.40 -1.67
C ARG A 83 11.65 -0.87 -0.86
N ALA A 84 12.13 -0.69 0.38
CA ALA A 84 12.53 -1.76 1.27
C ALA A 84 11.36 -2.15 2.18
N CYS A 85 11.20 -3.46 2.40
CA CYS A 85 10.34 -3.95 3.47
C CYS A 85 11.06 -3.74 4.81
N LEU A 86 10.51 -2.86 5.64
CA LEU A 86 11.07 -2.52 6.94
C LEU A 86 10.67 -3.56 7.99
N ARG A 87 9.42 -4.02 7.92
CA ARG A 87 8.85 -4.96 8.89
C ARG A 87 7.69 -5.75 8.27
N LEU A 88 7.62 -7.02 8.63
CA LEU A 88 6.45 -7.88 8.51
C LEU A 88 6.20 -8.49 9.89
N SER A 89 4.96 -8.43 10.38
CA SER A 89 4.65 -8.88 11.74
C SER A 89 3.27 -9.52 11.80
N ASP A 90 3.19 -10.72 12.38
CA ASP A 90 1.91 -11.34 12.74
C ASP A 90 1.34 -10.63 13.97
N LEU A 91 0.19 -9.98 13.79
CA LEU A 91 -0.53 -9.25 14.82
C LEU A 91 -1.52 -10.18 15.52
N ALA A 92 -1.58 -10.08 16.84
CA ALA A 92 -2.59 -10.76 17.64
C ALA A 92 -4.00 -10.19 17.40
N ASP A 93 -4.10 -8.88 17.14
CA ASP A 93 -5.36 -8.19 16.86
C ASP A 93 -5.16 -6.95 15.97
N LYS A 94 -6.29 -6.41 15.49
CA LYS A 94 -6.35 -5.23 14.62
C LYS A 94 -6.33 -3.90 15.38
N ARG A 95 -6.04 -3.89 16.68
CA ARG A 95 -6.19 -2.66 17.49
C ARG A 95 -5.07 -1.69 17.18
N SER A 96 -5.39 -0.40 17.18
CA SER A 96 -4.41 0.67 16.95
C SER A 96 -3.23 0.60 17.94
N ALA A 97 -3.47 0.18 19.19
CA ALA A 97 -2.44 0.01 20.20
C ALA A 97 -1.41 -1.06 19.79
N THR A 98 -1.87 -2.19 19.24
CA THR A 98 -1.02 -3.28 18.75
C THR A 98 -0.16 -2.81 17.58
N ILE A 99 -0.77 -2.10 16.62
CA ILE A 99 -0.07 -1.51 15.47
C ILE A 99 0.96 -0.46 15.92
N LEU A 100 0.61 0.39 16.90
CA LEU A 100 1.54 1.38 17.46
C LEU A 100 2.75 0.74 18.13
N ARG A 101 2.59 -0.40 18.82
CA ARG A 101 3.73 -1.14 19.39
C ARG A 101 4.71 -1.59 18.31
N GLU A 102 4.20 -2.11 17.20
CA GLU A 102 5.03 -2.50 16.06
C GLU A 102 5.74 -1.30 15.42
N LEU A 103 5.04 -0.17 15.29
CA LEU A 103 5.63 1.09 14.83
C LEU A 103 6.74 1.58 15.75
N CYS A 104 6.52 1.60 17.08
CA CYS A 104 7.53 1.98 18.05
C CYS A 104 8.77 1.08 17.93
N SER A 105 8.59 -0.23 17.73
CA SER A 105 9.70 -1.16 17.51
C SER A 105 10.48 -0.83 16.22
N ALA A 106 9.78 -0.43 15.14
CA ALA A 106 10.43 0.03 13.91
C ALA A 106 11.15 1.37 14.09
N PHE A 107 10.55 2.34 14.79
CA PHE A 107 11.13 3.66 15.05
C PHE A 107 12.42 3.55 15.87
N ARG A 108 12.49 2.67 16.87
CA ARG A 108 13.72 2.46 17.65
C ARG A 108 14.89 1.99 16.78
N ARG A 109 14.62 1.23 15.71
CA ARG A 109 15.67 0.67 14.85
C ARG A 109 16.05 1.59 13.69
N LEU A 110 15.08 2.31 13.12
CA LEU A 110 15.24 3.03 11.85
C LEU A 110 15.08 4.56 11.99
N GLY A 111 14.67 5.03 13.17
CA GLY A 111 14.18 6.39 13.39
C GLY A 111 12.72 6.57 12.90
N PRO A 112 12.02 7.60 13.38
CA PRO A 112 10.67 7.93 12.90
C PRO A 112 10.73 8.56 11.50
N PRO A 113 9.80 8.21 10.59
CA PRO A 113 9.69 8.88 9.29
C PRO A 113 8.99 10.24 9.42
N ALA A 114 9.16 11.10 8.42
CA ALA A 114 8.38 12.36 8.39
C ALA A 114 6.86 12.13 8.21
N ARG A 115 6.49 11.04 7.51
CA ARG A 115 5.09 10.72 7.19
C ARG A 115 4.82 9.23 7.21
N ILE A 116 3.60 8.88 7.63
CA ILE A 116 3.05 7.55 7.51
C ILE A 116 1.83 7.58 6.60
N ARG A 117 1.81 6.69 5.60
CA ARG A 117 0.68 6.51 4.69
C ARG A 117 -0.05 5.21 4.97
N VAL A 118 -1.37 5.31 5.09
CA VAL A 118 -2.28 4.20 5.43
C VAL A 118 -3.48 4.21 4.48
N ASP A 119 -4.24 3.13 4.48
CA ASP A 119 -5.59 3.13 3.91
C ASP A 119 -6.59 3.81 4.86
N ASN A 120 -7.88 3.78 4.53
CA ASN A 120 -8.94 4.41 5.33
C ASN A 120 -9.48 3.50 6.43
N GLU A 121 -8.73 2.48 6.84
CA GLU A 121 -9.21 1.55 7.84
C GLU A 121 -9.27 2.16 9.24
N ALA A 122 -10.26 1.73 10.04
CA ALA A 122 -10.55 2.32 11.34
C ALA A 122 -9.36 2.23 12.32
N CYS A 123 -8.59 1.14 12.26
CA CYS A 123 -7.44 0.96 13.13
C CYS A 123 -6.31 1.96 12.88
N PHE A 124 -6.15 2.45 11.65
CA PHE A 124 -5.16 3.48 11.32
C PHE A 124 -5.69 4.90 11.54
N ASN A 125 -7.01 5.08 11.56
CA ASN A 125 -7.66 6.38 11.66
C ASN A 125 -8.21 6.70 13.06
N SER A 126 -7.94 5.85 14.05
CA SER A 126 -8.36 6.04 15.42
C SER A 126 -7.75 7.29 16.06
N LEU A 127 -8.42 7.82 17.09
CA LEU A 127 -7.91 8.96 17.86
C LEU A 127 -6.54 8.65 18.47
N LEU A 128 -6.37 7.44 19.00
CA LEU A 128 -5.10 6.96 19.57
C LEU A 128 -3.97 7.00 18.55
N MET A 129 -4.18 6.47 17.34
CA MET A 129 -3.17 6.46 16.28
C MET A 129 -2.79 7.89 15.86
N LYS A 130 -3.80 8.74 15.64
CA LYS A 130 -3.59 10.14 15.25
C LYS A 130 -2.83 10.92 16.31
N ALA A 131 -3.22 10.79 17.58
CA ALA A 131 -2.57 11.45 18.70
C ALA A 131 -1.11 10.98 18.87
N ALA A 132 -0.88 9.67 18.86
CA ALA A 132 0.48 9.13 19.01
C ALA A 132 1.43 9.59 17.90
N LEU A 133 0.97 9.57 16.64
CA LEU A 133 1.78 10.04 15.51
C LEU A 133 2.02 11.56 15.56
N ALA A 134 1.01 12.34 15.95
CA ALA A 134 1.14 13.78 16.13
C ALA A 134 2.18 14.13 17.22
N THR A 135 2.17 13.44 18.36
CA THR A 135 3.16 13.62 19.44
C THR A 135 4.59 13.34 18.96
N LEU A 136 4.76 12.42 18.01
CA LEU A 136 6.05 12.09 17.41
C LEU A 136 6.42 13.01 16.22
N GLY A 137 5.60 14.01 15.90
CA GLY A 137 5.81 14.89 14.74
C GLY A 137 5.63 14.19 13.39
N ILE A 138 4.96 13.03 13.36
CA ILE A 138 4.77 12.22 12.17
C ILE A 138 3.41 12.55 11.55
N ALA A 139 3.41 13.03 10.30
CA ALA A 139 2.16 13.31 9.60
C ALA A 139 1.50 12.03 9.05
N LEU A 140 0.26 11.77 9.48
CA LEU A 140 -0.58 10.68 8.98
C LEU A 140 -1.27 11.09 7.67
N GLN A 141 -1.11 10.29 6.63
CA GLN A 141 -1.73 10.48 5.32
C GLN A 141 -2.61 9.29 4.97
N THR A 142 -3.89 9.52 4.79
CA THR A 142 -4.78 8.48 4.25
C THR A 142 -4.71 8.45 2.73
N THR A 143 -5.00 7.28 2.17
CA THR A 143 -5.15 7.14 0.72
C THR A 143 -6.41 7.86 0.28
N GLN A 144 -6.33 8.68 -0.78
CA GLN A 144 -7.52 9.34 -1.31
C GLN A 144 -8.52 8.30 -1.82
N PRO A 145 -9.82 8.46 -1.51
CA PRO A 145 -10.86 7.57 -2.02
C PRO A 145 -10.76 7.43 -3.54
N HIS A 146 -10.86 6.19 -4.03
CA HIS A 146 -10.88 5.85 -5.45
C HIS A 146 -9.59 6.18 -6.24
N CYS A 147 -8.44 6.35 -5.57
CA CYS A 147 -7.14 6.57 -6.20
C CYS A 147 -6.21 5.34 -6.14
N PRO A 148 -6.58 4.18 -6.73
CA PRO A 148 -5.83 2.92 -6.60
C PRO A 148 -4.41 3.00 -7.16
N TRP A 149 -4.16 3.93 -8.09
CA TRP A 149 -2.81 4.15 -8.63
C TRP A 149 -1.79 4.61 -7.58
N GLN A 150 -2.22 5.15 -6.44
CA GLN A 150 -1.35 5.47 -5.31
C GLN A 150 -0.87 4.21 -4.56
N ASN A 151 -1.55 3.08 -4.74
CA ASN A 151 -1.37 1.85 -3.97
C ASN A 151 -0.64 0.75 -4.73
N GLY A 152 -0.52 0.86 -6.06
CA GLY A 152 0.07 -0.19 -6.90
C GLY A 152 1.51 -0.63 -6.55
N ARG A 153 2.23 0.08 -5.67
CA ARG A 153 3.51 -0.40 -5.11
C ARG A 153 3.33 -1.39 -3.97
N ILE A 154 2.53 -1.06 -2.93
CA ILE A 154 2.24 -2.03 -1.87
C ILE A 154 1.47 -3.20 -2.41
N GLU A 155 0.49 -2.99 -3.29
CA GLU A 155 -0.31 -4.08 -3.85
C GLU A 155 0.58 -5.11 -4.55
N ARG A 156 1.63 -4.66 -5.26
CA ARG A 156 2.63 -5.55 -5.85
C ARG A 156 3.48 -6.25 -4.81
N PHE A 157 3.91 -5.54 -3.75
CA PHE A 157 4.68 -6.13 -2.66
C PHE A 157 3.86 -7.20 -1.91
N PHE A 158 2.67 -6.87 -1.44
CA PHE A 158 1.77 -7.82 -0.78
C PHE A 158 1.33 -8.94 -1.72
N GLY A 159 1.14 -8.66 -3.01
CA GLY A 159 0.92 -9.70 -4.00
C GLY A 159 2.09 -10.68 -4.12
N LYS A 160 3.34 -10.22 -4.01
CA LYS A 160 4.52 -11.10 -3.94
C LYS A 160 4.56 -11.88 -2.64
N LEU A 161 4.31 -11.22 -1.50
CA LEU A 161 4.26 -11.86 -0.18
C LEU A 161 3.23 -12.98 -0.15
N LYS A 162 1.99 -12.70 -0.57
CA LYS A 162 0.92 -13.70 -0.64
C LYS A 162 1.31 -14.89 -1.50
N ARG A 163 1.81 -14.66 -2.71
CA ARG A 163 2.28 -15.75 -3.59
C ARG A 163 3.43 -16.56 -2.99
N HIS A 164 4.29 -15.94 -2.19
CA HIS A 164 5.35 -16.66 -1.48
C HIS A 164 4.75 -17.53 -0.36
N LEU A 165 3.87 -16.96 0.46
CA LEU A 165 3.12 -17.70 1.48
C LEU A 165 2.21 -18.78 0.87
N ASP A 166 1.79 -18.67 -0.39
CA ASP A 166 1.05 -19.70 -1.16
C ASP A 166 1.86 -20.93 -1.50
N ARG A 167 3.19 -20.84 -1.46
CA ARG A 167 4.08 -21.94 -1.79
C ARG A 167 4.61 -22.68 -0.57
N ILE A 168 4.25 -22.22 0.64
CA ILE A 168 4.83 -22.71 1.88
C ILE A 168 3.69 -23.07 2.85
N ALA A 169 3.77 -24.24 3.46
CA ALA A 169 2.89 -24.61 4.56
C ALA A 169 3.23 -23.77 5.79
N ILE A 170 2.22 -23.14 6.39
CA ILE A 170 2.33 -22.42 7.65
C ILE A 170 1.75 -23.36 8.72
N VAL A 171 2.60 -23.83 9.62
CA VAL A 171 2.22 -24.79 10.66
C VAL A 171 1.54 -24.07 11.83
N ASP A 172 2.14 -22.97 12.29
CA ASP A 172 1.64 -22.16 13.40
C ASP A 172 2.13 -20.69 13.31
N GLY A 173 1.88 -19.91 14.37
CA GLY A 173 2.28 -18.50 14.44
C GLY A 173 3.78 -18.26 14.53
N ASP A 174 4.55 -19.16 15.13
CA ASP A 174 6.00 -19.02 15.27
C ASP A 174 6.70 -19.36 13.95
N ASP A 175 6.23 -20.40 13.27
CA ASP A 175 6.63 -20.73 11.91
C ASP A 175 6.34 -19.57 10.95
N LEU A 176 5.15 -18.95 11.05
CA LEU A 176 4.83 -17.75 10.27
C LEU A 176 5.82 -16.61 10.56
N ARG A 177 6.11 -16.32 11.83
CA ARG A 177 7.06 -15.25 12.21
C ARG A 177 8.44 -15.49 11.60
N HIS A 178 8.93 -16.73 11.62
CA HIS A 178 10.21 -17.09 11.02
C HIS A 178 10.22 -16.83 9.51
N LYS A 179 9.21 -17.34 8.79
CA LYS A 179 9.08 -17.15 7.33
C LYS A 179 8.95 -15.68 6.93
N LEU A 180 8.28 -14.86 7.73
CA LEU A 180 8.17 -13.41 7.47
C LEU A 180 9.53 -12.69 7.59
N VAL A 181 10.39 -13.14 8.50
CA VAL A 181 11.76 -12.62 8.62
C VAL A 181 12.60 -13.03 7.41
N GLU A 182 12.51 -14.30 6.98
CA GLU A 182 13.21 -14.80 5.78
C GLU A 182 12.80 -14.05 4.52
N PHE A 183 11.49 -13.85 4.30
CA PHE A 183 10.99 -13.13 3.12
C PHE A 183 11.50 -11.68 3.05
N ARG A 184 11.77 -11.05 4.19
CA ARG A 184 12.34 -9.69 4.21
C ARG A 184 13.80 -9.66 3.72
N CYS A 185 14.52 -10.78 3.86
CA CYS A 185 15.93 -10.91 3.47
C CYS A 185 16.11 -11.36 2.01
N TRP A 186 15.02 -11.66 1.29
CA TRP A 186 14.99 -12.13 -0.10
C TRP A 186 14.69 -10.99 -1.09
#